data_AF-A0A1I5A5C1-F1
#
_entry.id   AF-A0A1I5A5C1-F1
#
_cell.length_a   1.000
_cell.length_b   1.000
_cell.length_c   1.000
_cell.angle_alpha   90.00
_cell.angle_beta   90.00
_cell.angle_gamma   90.00
#
_symmetry.space_group_name_H-M   'P 1'
#
loop_
_entity.id
_entity.type
_entity.pdbx_description
1 polymer ?
#
loop_
_entity_poly.entity_id
_entity_poly.type
_entity_poly.pdbx_seq_one_letter_code
_entity_poly.pdbx_strand_id
1 'polypeptide(L)'
;MNTIKKTLLLSLIAVFGLITIPNLASAQTSEMSKEEKKEIKSAEKLVKAKIDLGKKLEKLQKEEAKLVKTQTKFEKDNAAGKLSPNDVEKITSKIAKQKKSIEGLKKDIEKLEKYINENEDGI
;
A
#
# COMPACT_ATOMS: atom_id res chain seq x y z
N MET A 1 50.00 26.22 -15.37
CA MET A 1 48.68 25.63 -15.64
C MET A 1 47.70 26.12 -14.59
N ASN A 2 47.27 27.38 -14.54
CA ASN A 2 46.83 28.28 -15.60
C ASN A 2 45.71 27.72 -16.49
N THR A 3 44.57 28.39 -16.35
CA THR A 3 43.72 28.91 -17.43
C THR A 3 42.78 27.97 -18.18
N ILE A 4 42.52 26.76 -17.69
CA ILE A 4 41.52 25.87 -18.33
C ILE A 4 40.24 25.74 -17.49
N LYS A 5 40.31 25.89 -16.16
CA LYS A 5 39.13 25.73 -15.28
C LYS A 5 38.38 27.05 -14.99
N LYS A 6 38.95 28.21 -15.31
CA LYS A 6 38.31 29.53 -15.09
C LYS A 6 37.67 30.13 -16.34
N THR A 7 37.93 29.57 -17.51
CA THR A 7 37.38 30.01 -18.81
C THR A 7 36.16 29.22 -19.25
N LEU A 8 35.91 28.04 -18.67
CA LEU A 8 34.65 27.32 -18.89
C LEU A 8 33.49 27.91 -18.07
N LEU A 9 33.79 28.63 -16.99
CA LEU A 9 32.79 29.25 -16.10
C LEU A 9 32.36 30.66 -16.58
N LEU A 10 32.92 31.18 -17.67
CA LEU A 10 32.66 32.54 -18.17
C LEU A 10 32.02 32.61 -19.57
N SER A 11 31.66 31.48 -20.20
CA SER A 11 31.04 31.49 -21.55
C SER A 11 29.55 31.14 -21.60
N LEU A 12 28.89 30.84 -20.48
CA LEU A 12 27.45 30.52 -20.47
C LEU A 12 26.52 31.72 -20.18
N ILE A 13 27.06 32.89 -19.85
CA ILE A 13 26.27 34.04 -19.36
C ILE A 13 25.94 35.06 -20.48
N ALA A 14 26.34 34.82 -21.73
CA ALA A 14 26.24 35.83 -22.80
C ALA A 14 25.25 35.53 -23.95
N VAL A 15 24.30 34.59 -23.81
CA VAL A 15 23.32 34.25 -24.89
C VAL A 15 21.85 34.18 -24.42
N PHE A 16 21.50 34.71 -23.24
CA PHE A 16 20.07 34.74 -22.82
C PHE A 16 19.56 36.10 -22.36
N GLY A 17 20.27 37.18 -22.70
CA GLY A 17 19.72 38.53 -22.64
C GLY A 17 19.27 38.97 -24.03
N LEU A 18 18.01 38.67 -24.41
CA LEU A 18 17.16 39.42 -25.36
C LEU A 18 16.01 38.56 -25.93
N ILE A 19 15.09 38.10 -25.07
CA ILE A 19 13.69 37.89 -25.51
C ILE A 19 12.78 38.45 -24.43
N THR A 20 12.59 39.77 -24.47
CA THR A 20 11.48 40.43 -23.77
C THR A 20 10.22 40.26 -24.61
N ILE A 21 9.37 39.29 -24.27
CA ILE A 21 7.97 39.31 -24.68
C ILE A 21 7.17 39.85 -23.49
N PRO A 22 6.35 40.90 -23.68
CA PRO A 22 5.52 41.45 -22.62
C PRO A 22 4.39 40.48 -22.29
N ASN A 23 4.15 40.28 -21.00
CA ASN A 23 2.88 39.89 -20.38
C ASN A 23 1.85 39.20 -21.30
N LEU A 24 1.89 37.87 -21.35
CA LEU A 24 0.64 37.13 -21.21
C LEU A 24 0.66 36.53 -19.81
N ALA A 25 -0.24 37.06 -19.00
CA ALA A 25 -0.48 36.66 -17.64
C ALA A 25 -0.50 35.14 -17.50
N SER A 26 0.24 34.70 -16.49
CA SER A 26 0.04 33.48 -15.73
C SER A 26 -1.44 33.12 -15.56
N ALA A 27 -1.66 31.82 -15.44
CA ALA A 27 -2.93 31.13 -15.19
C ALA A 27 -3.75 30.77 -16.44
N GLN A 28 -3.18 29.94 -17.32
CA GLN A 28 -3.97 28.76 -17.71
C GLN A 28 -4.07 27.86 -16.47
N THR A 29 -5.00 28.17 -15.57
CA THR A 29 -5.69 27.11 -14.86
C THR A 29 -6.46 26.36 -15.93
N SER A 30 -5.84 25.39 -16.59
CA SER A 30 -6.59 24.40 -17.33
C SER A 30 -7.48 23.72 -16.28
N GLU A 31 -8.74 24.12 -16.22
CA GLU A 31 -9.74 23.33 -15.53
C GLU A 31 -9.68 21.95 -16.19
N MET A 32 -9.05 20.98 -15.52
CA MET A 32 -9.10 19.59 -15.98
C MET A 32 -10.55 19.26 -16.30
N SER A 33 -10.76 18.66 -17.46
CA SER A 33 -12.06 18.15 -17.87
C SER A 33 -12.61 17.22 -16.78
N LYS A 34 -13.94 17.05 -16.75
CA LYS A 34 -14.58 16.15 -15.78
C LYS A 34 -14.09 14.71 -15.94
N GLU A 35 -13.66 14.37 -17.16
CA GLU A 35 -13.13 13.11 -17.61
C GLU A 35 -11.73 12.87 -17.04
N GLU A 36 -10.79 13.80 -17.21
CA GLU A 36 -9.44 13.71 -16.62
C GLU A 36 -9.47 13.66 -15.08
N LYS A 37 -10.37 14.43 -14.45
CA LYS A 37 -10.57 14.36 -12.99
C LYS A 37 -11.12 13.01 -12.52
N LYS A 38 -11.90 12.31 -13.34
CA LYS A 38 -12.42 10.97 -13.02
C LYS A 38 -11.32 9.91 -13.16
N GLU A 39 -10.50 10.00 -14.20
CA GLU A 39 -9.38 9.08 -14.43
C GLU A 39 -8.35 9.16 -13.30
N ILE A 40 -7.94 10.38 -12.90
CA ILE A 40 -7.01 10.57 -11.77
C ILE A 40 -7.58 9.97 -10.48
N LYS A 41 -8.86 10.24 -10.18
CA LYS A 41 -9.52 9.66 -8.99
C LYS A 41 -9.63 8.14 -9.06
N SER A 42 -9.77 7.57 -10.25
CA SER A 42 -9.78 6.12 -10.44
C SER A 42 -8.40 5.53 -10.16
N ALA A 43 -7.36 6.12 -10.74
CA ALA A 43 -5.97 5.74 -10.51
C ALA A 43 -5.59 5.85 -9.02
N GLU A 44 -5.98 6.92 -8.33
CA GLU A 44 -5.77 7.08 -6.89
C GLU A 44 -6.45 5.99 -6.07
N LYS A 45 -7.69 5.63 -6.40
CA LYS A 45 -8.42 4.54 -5.73
C LYS A 45 -7.76 3.19 -5.98
N LEU A 46 -7.26 2.94 -7.19
CA LEU A 46 -6.54 1.72 -7.54
C LEU A 46 -5.24 1.60 -6.75
N VAL A 47 -4.45 2.68 -6.66
CA VAL A 47 -3.23 2.73 -5.84
C VAL A 47 -3.56 2.47 -4.36
N LYS A 48 -4.61 3.11 -3.84
CA LYS A 48 -5.05 2.88 -2.46
C LYS A 48 -5.48 1.43 -2.21
N ALA A 49 -6.22 0.82 -3.14
CA ALA A 49 -6.62 -0.57 -3.04
C ALA A 49 -5.41 -1.52 -3.00
N LYS A 50 -4.38 -1.28 -3.82
CA LYS A 50 -3.12 -2.05 -3.80
C LYS A 50 -2.37 -1.91 -2.46
N ILE A 51 -2.31 -0.70 -1.90
CA ILE A 51 -1.72 -0.46 -0.58
C ILE A 51 -2.50 -1.21 0.51
N ASP A 52 -3.83 -1.14 0.47
CA ASP A 52 -4.70 -1.81 1.44
C ASP A 52 -4.62 -3.34 1.32
N LEU A 53 -4.47 -3.87 0.10
CA LEU A 53 -4.21 -5.29 -0.15
C LEU A 53 -2.91 -5.73 0.52
N GLY A 54 -1.81 -4.99 0.30
CA GLY A 54 -0.52 -5.27 0.93
C GLY A 54 -0.60 -5.30 2.47
N LYS A 55 -1.27 -4.30 3.07
CA LYS A 55 -1.50 -4.25 4.53
C LYS A 55 -2.33 -5.43 5.04
N LYS A 56 -3.37 -5.84 4.30
CA LYS A 56 -4.21 -6.97 4.69
C LYS A 56 -3.47 -8.29 4.56
N LEU A 57 -2.65 -8.48 3.53
CA LEU A 57 -1.80 -9.66 3.37
C LEU A 57 -0.78 -9.77 4.51
N GLU A 58 -0.12 -8.68 4.87
CA GLU A 58 0.81 -8.66 6.02
C GLU A 58 0.08 -9.00 7.34
N LYS A 59 -1.13 -8.44 7.53
CA LYS A 59 -1.97 -8.75 8.69
C LYS A 59 -2.41 -10.22 8.70
N LEU A 60 -2.77 -10.78 7.55
CA LEU A 60 -3.14 -12.18 7.40
C LEU A 60 -1.98 -13.09 7.84
N GLN A 61 -0.77 -12.85 7.32
CA GLN A 61 0.42 -13.61 7.70
C GLN A 61 0.68 -13.55 9.22
N LYS A 62 0.56 -12.36 9.83
CA LYS A 62 0.72 -12.19 11.27
C LYS A 62 -0.31 -12.96 12.09
N GLU A 63 -1.58 -12.96 11.67
CA GLU A 63 -2.64 -13.69 12.38
C GLU A 63 -2.51 -15.21 12.18
N GLU A 64 -2.14 -15.68 10.99
CA GLU A 64 -1.85 -17.11 10.75
C GLU A 64 -0.66 -17.59 11.58
N ALA A 65 0.42 -16.81 11.67
CA ALA A 65 1.57 -17.14 12.53
C ALA A 65 1.17 -17.20 14.03
N LYS A 66 0.32 -16.28 14.49
CA LYS A 66 -0.21 -16.29 15.87
C LYS A 66 -1.10 -17.51 16.12
N LEU A 67 -1.94 -17.88 15.15
CA LEU A 67 -2.80 -19.06 15.23
C LEU A 67 -1.94 -20.32 15.38
N VAL A 68 -0.95 -20.52 14.51
CA VAL A 68 -0.02 -21.66 14.57
C VAL A 68 0.67 -21.71 15.93
N LYS A 69 1.25 -20.59 16.40
CA LYS A 69 1.89 -20.53 17.72
C LYS A 69 0.93 -20.90 18.86
N THR A 70 -0.33 -20.47 18.77
CA THR A 70 -1.35 -20.79 19.78
C THR A 70 -1.71 -22.28 19.76
N GLN A 71 -1.89 -22.86 18.56
CA GLN A 71 -2.18 -24.29 18.38
C GLN A 71 -1.03 -25.16 18.87
N THR A 72 0.21 -24.86 18.46
CA THR A 72 1.39 -25.63 18.90
C THR A 72 1.56 -25.60 20.42
N LYS A 73 1.38 -24.42 21.05
CA LYS A 73 1.44 -24.32 22.51
C LYS A 73 0.30 -25.11 23.17
N PHE A 74 -0.91 -24.96 22.67
CA PHE A 74 -2.09 -25.66 23.17
C PHE A 74 -1.90 -27.18 23.12
N GLU A 75 -1.50 -27.72 21.97
CA GLU A 75 -1.25 -29.15 21.77
C GLU A 75 -0.16 -29.66 22.72
N LYS A 76 0.95 -28.93 22.84
CA LYS A 76 2.04 -29.27 23.77
C LYS A 76 1.58 -29.30 25.22
N ASP A 77 0.89 -28.27 25.68
CA ASP A 77 0.45 -28.15 27.07
C ASP A 77 -0.67 -29.16 27.39
N ASN A 78 -1.56 -29.43 26.43
CA ASN A 78 -2.63 -30.41 26.55
C ASN A 78 -2.08 -31.84 26.61
N ALA A 79 -1.14 -32.19 25.72
CA ALA A 79 -0.49 -33.50 25.73
C ALA A 79 0.33 -33.75 27.00
N ALA A 80 0.88 -32.69 27.60
CA ALA A 80 1.57 -32.76 28.88
C ALA A 80 0.63 -32.79 30.11
N GLY A 81 -0.70 -32.78 29.91
CA GLY A 81 -1.68 -32.77 31.00
C GLY A 81 -1.68 -31.49 31.84
N LYS A 82 -1.13 -30.39 31.30
CA LYS A 82 -0.95 -29.11 32.03
C LYS A 82 -2.18 -28.21 31.99
N LEU A 83 -3.19 -28.56 31.20
CA LEU A 83 -4.39 -27.75 31.02
C LEU A 83 -5.55 -28.34 31.79
N SER A 84 -6.26 -27.48 32.53
CA SER A 84 -7.55 -27.85 33.10
C SER A 84 -8.64 -27.87 32.01
N PRO A 85 -9.78 -28.55 32.22
CA PRO A 85 -10.91 -28.52 31.28
C PRO A 85 -11.35 -27.10 30.90
N ASN A 86 -11.34 -26.18 31.89
CA ASN A 86 -11.69 -24.77 31.66
C ASN A 86 -10.65 -24.05 30.78
N ASP A 87 -9.37 -24.37 30.92
CA ASP A 87 -8.33 -23.79 30.07
C ASP A 87 -8.43 -24.32 28.64
N VAL A 88 -8.72 -25.61 28.48
CA VAL A 88 -8.97 -26.23 27.18
C VAL A 88 -10.12 -25.52 26.45
N GLU A 89 -11.24 -25.30 27.14
CA GLU A 89 -12.39 -24.59 26.56
C GLU A 89 -12.03 -23.15 26.15
N LYS A 90 -11.37 -22.39 27.04
CA LYS A 90 -10.96 -21.01 26.77
C LYS A 90 -10.03 -20.91 25.57
N ILE A 91 -9.01 -21.77 25.50
CA ILE A 91 -8.03 -21.76 24.41
C ILE A 91 -8.69 -22.19 23.10
N THR A 92 -9.56 -23.20 23.14
CA THR A 92 -10.33 -23.66 21.96
C THR A 92 -11.21 -22.53 21.42
N SER A 93 -11.93 -21.81 22.29
CA SER A 93 -12.73 -20.64 21.91
C SER A 93 -11.87 -19.53 21.29
N LYS A 94 -10.69 -19.28 21.85
CA LYS A 94 -9.73 -18.32 21.30
C LYS A 94 -9.25 -18.72 19.90
N ILE A 95 -8.89 -19.98 19.70
CA ILE A 95 -8.50 -20.54 18.39
C ILE A 95 -9.64 -20.37 17.39
N ALA A 96 -10.89 -20.67 17.77
CA ALA A 96 -12.05 -20.49 16.90
C ALA A 96 -12.25 -19.02 16.48
N LYS A 97 -12.10 -18.08 17.41
CA LYS A 97 -12.18 -16.63 17.13
C LYS A 97 -11.06 -16.17 16.17
N GLN A 98 -9.83 -16.66 16.36
CA GLN A 98 -8.72 -16.36 15.47
C GLN A 98 -8.97 -16.89 14.05
N LYS A 99 -9.45 -18.14 13.91
CA LYS A 99 -9.81 -18.71 12.61
C LYS A 99 -10.88 -17.88 11.90
N LYS A 100 -11.92 -17.45 12.62
CA LYS A 100 -12.97 -16.57 12.06
C LYS A 100 -12.43 -15.22 11.61
N SER A 101 -11.51 -14.63 12.38
CA SER A 101 -10.85 -13.38 11.98
C SER A 101 -10.00 -13.55 10.72
N ILE A 102 -9.27 -14.67 10.60
CA ILE A 102 -8.48 -15.00 9.41
C ILE A 102 -9.39 -15.17 8.19
N GLU A 103 -10.51 -15.87 8.33
CA GLU A 103 -11.48 -16.04 7.24
C GLU A 103 -12.03 -14.69 6.75
N GLY A 104 -12.35 -13.78 7.68
CA GLY A 104 -12.76 -12.41 7.33
C GLY A 104 -11.69 -11.65 6.55
N LEU A 105 -10.42 -11.76 6.96
CA LEU A 105 -9.30 -11.15 6.23
C LEU A 105 -9.16 -11.73 4.82
N LYS A 106 -9.28 -13.05 4.65
CA LYS A 106 -9.22 -13.69 3.33
C LYS A 106 -10.32 -13.20 2.39
N LYS A 107 -11.56 -13.06 2.88
CA LYS A 107 -12.67 -12.51 2.10
C LYS A 107 -12.45 -11.04 1.71
N ASP A 108 -11.87 -10.24 2.61
CA ASP A 108 -11.55 -8.85 2.29
C ASP A 108 -10.43 -8.74 1.25
N ILE A 109 -9.42 -9.61 1.33
CA ILE A 109 -8.34 -9.72 0.35
C ILE A 109 -8.91 -10.09 -1.01
N GLU A 110 -9.73 -11.13 -1.10
CA GLU A 110 -10.38 -11.58 -2.34
C GLU A 110 -11.19 -10.45 -3.00
N LYS A 111 -11.94 -9.68 -2.21
CA LYS A 111 -12.68 -8.51 -2.72
C LYS A 111 -11.77 -7.43 -3.28
N LEU A 112 -10.63 -7.16 -2.62
CA LEU A 112 -9.66 -6.17 -3.09
C LEU A 112 -8.93 -6.65 -4.33
N GLU A 113 -8.52 -7.91 -4.38
CA GLU A 113 -7.89 -8.52 -5.57
C GLU A 113 -8.84 -8.46 -6.76
N LYS A 114 -10.12 -8.82 -6.56
CA LYS A 114 -11.13 -8.69 -7.60
C LYS A 114 -11.30 -7.24 -8.07
N TYR A 115 -11.41 -6.29 -7.14
CA TYR A 115 -11.51 -4.87 -7.48
C TYR A 115 -10.28 -4.38 -8.27
N ILE A 116 -9.07 -4.77 -7.86
CA ILE A 116 -7.83 -4.39 -8.53
C ILE A 116 -7.81 -4.96 -9.95
N ASN A 117 -8.08 -6.26 -10.13
CA ASN A 117 -8.09 -6.90 -11.45
C ASN A 117 -9.12 -6.24 -12.38
N GLU A 118 -10.35 -6.01 -11.91
CA GLU A 118 -11.41 -5.37 -12.70
C GLU A 118 -11.07 -3.92 -13.13
N ASN A 119 -10.20 -3.23 -12.38
CA ASN A 119 -9.82 -1.84 -12.63
C ASN A 119 -8.40 -1.70 -13.22
N GLU A 120 -7.59 -2.76 -13.25
CA GLU A 120 -6.33 -2.83 -14.00
C GLU A 120 -6.57 -3.23 -15.46
N ASP A 121 -7.45 -4.19 -15.72
CA ASP A 121 -7.77 -4.65 -17.09
C ASP A 121 -8.65 -3.64 -17.87
N GLY A 122 -9.20 -2.64 -17.18
CA GLY A 122 -10.03 -1.57 -17.75
C GLY A 122 -9.26 -0.28 -18.10
N ILE A 123 -7.93 -0.28 -17.97
CA ILE A 123 -7.03 0.84 -18.33
C ILE A 123 -6.25 0.46 -19.59
#